data_AF-A0A9P0TF23-F1
#
_entry.id   AF-A0A9P0TF23-F1
#
_cell.length_a   1.000
_cell.length_b   1.000
_cell.length_c   1.000
_cell.angle_alpha   90.00
_cell.angle_beta   90.00
_cell.angle_gamma   90.00
#
_symmetry.space_group_name_H-M   'P 1'
#
loop_
_entity.id
_entity.type
_entity.pdbx_description
1 polymer ?
#
loop_
_entity_poly.entity_id
_entity_poly.type
_entity_poly.pdbx_seq_one_letter_code
_entity_poly.pdbx_strand_id
1 'polypeptide(L)'
;MYERIILKDLIQDSVMNRSEASLVIFKRYVLEFSNKWQDNYPLICLWHICWKSDWFSDQMLADELLETSKTLQRIIADISPTICLSILKEHNEDAVTRLMQSLLKYKMMDQYANVIQILFNFKLRYKDVRGCTEILRNCEVLGVSIPSYQQSQFIKVMIRKEGDKTIPTKVEDFKFKF
;
A
#
# COMPACT_ATOMS: atom_id res chain seq x y z
N MET A 1 5.92 -15.02 -24.36
CA MET A 1 6.41 -13.67 -23.93
C MET A 1 5.57 -12.56 -24.56
N TYR A 2 5.31 -12.63 -25.87
CA TYR A 2 4.49 -11.65 -26.60
C TYR A 2 3.03 -11.58 -26.12
N GLU A 3 2.40 -12.73 -25.84
CA GLU A 3 1.00 -12.78 -25.38
C GLU A 3 0.79 -12.13 -24.01
N ARG A 4 1.79 -12.19 -23.12
CA ARG A 4 1.76 -11.54 -21.80
C ARG A 4 1.79 -10.01 -21.91
N ILE A 5 2.53 -9.49 -22.89
CA ILE A 5 2.61 -8.06 -23.18
C ILE A 5 1.27 -7.59 -23.76
N ILE A 6 0.76 -8.29 -24.78
CA ILE A 6 -0.54 -7.95 -25.40
C ILE A 6 -1.67 -7.96 -24.37
N LEU A 7 -1.72 -8.97 -23.49
CA LEU A 7 -2.76 -9.05 -22.47
C LEU A 7 -2.65 -7.89 -21.47
N LYS A 8 -1.44 -7.55 -21.04
CA LYS A 8 -1.21 -6.41 -20.15
C LYS A 8 -1.66 -5.10 -20.80
N ASP A 9 -1.30 -4.88 -22.06
CA ASP A 9 -1.67 -3.67 -22.81
C ASP A 9 -3.18 -3.59 -23.01
N LEU A 10 -3.84 -4.71 -23.32
CA LEU A 10 -5.29 -4.76 -23.47
C LEU A 10 -6.03 -4.46 -22.15
N ILE A 11 -5.53 -5.00 -21.02
CA ILE A 11 -6.08 -4.67 -19.69
C ILE A 11 -5.87 -3.19 -19.40
N GLN A 12 -4.67 -2.67 -19.65
CA GLN A 12 -4.34 -1.27 -19.42
C GLN A 12 -5.24 -0.35 -20.25
N ASP A 13 -5.42 -0.63 -21.54
CA ASP A 13 -6.31 0.11 -22.42
C ASP A 13 -7.77 0.04 -21.95
N SER A 14 -8.21 -1.10 -21.41
CA SER A 14 -9.59 -1.26 -20.94
C SER A 14 -9.86 -0.44 -19.67
N VAL A 15 -8.89 -0.38 -18.76
CA VAL A 15 -8.93 0.48 -17.56
C VAL A 15 -8.87 1.95 -17.99
N MET A 16 -7.96 2.32 -18.88
CA MET A 16 -7.80 3.70 -19.36
C MET A 16 -9.02 4.21 -20.12
N ASN A 17 -9.64 3.36 -20.95
CA ASN A 17 -10.83 3.68 -21.74
C ASN A 17 -12.14 3.45 -20.96
N ARG A 18 -12.07 3.12 -19.66
CA ARG A 18 -13.22 2.96 -18.75
C ARG A 18 -14.29 1.99 -19.26
N SER A 19 -13.87 0.90 -19.89
CA SER A 19 -14.81 -0.10 -20.38
C SER A 19 -15.20 -1.05 -19.24
N GLU A 20 -16.12 -0.64 -18.37
CA GLU A 20 -16.57 -1.43 -17.21
C GLU A 20 -17.04 -2.83 -17.60
N ALA A 21 -17.80 -2.94 -18.70
CA ALA A 21 -18.23 -4.23 -19.24
C ALA A 21 -17.02 -5.12 -19.62
N SER A 22 -15.97 -4.53 -20.20
CA SER A 22 -14.74 -5.27 -20.51
C SER A 22 -14.03 -5.71 -19.24
N LEU A 23 -13.98 -4.89 -18.20
CA LEU A 23 -13.35 -5.25 -16.92
C LEU A 23 -14.06 -6.40 -16.21
N VAL A 24 -15.39 -6.44 -16.25
CA VAL A 24 -16.18 -7.58 -15.73
C VAL A 24 -15.83 -8.87 -16.49
N ILE A 25 -15.72 -8.79 -17.82
CA ILE A 25 -15.33 -9.93 -18.66
C ILE A 25 -13.89 -10.36 -18.34
N PHE A 26 -12.95 -9.42 -18.23
CA PHE A 26 -11.57 -9.71 -17.86
C PHE A 26 -11.47 -10.38 -16.50
N LYS A 27 -12.15 -9.86 -15.47
CA LYS A 27 -12.18 -10.47 -14.14
C LYS A 27 -12.57 -11.94 -14.22
N ARG A 28 -13.67 -12.27 -14.89
CA ARG A 28 -14.11 -13.66 -15.05
C ARG A 28 -13.05 -14.49 -15.76
N TYR A 29 -12.51 -13.99 -16.88
CA TYR A 29 -11.54 -14.70 -17.69
C TYR A 29 -10.23 -14.97 -16.93
N VAL A 30 -9.66 -13.97 -16.25
CA VAL A 30 -8.39 -14.14 -15.53
C VAL A 30 -8.53 -15.07 -14.32
N LEU A 31 -9.69 -15.09 -13.67
CA LEU A 31 -9.97 -16.02 -12.58
C LEU A 31 -10.11 -17.46 -13.11
N GLU A 32 -10.88 -17.67 -14.17
CA GLU A 32 -11.01 -18.98 -14.83
C GLU A 32 -9.65 -19.47 -15.34
N PHE A 33 -8.87 -18.59 -15.96
CA PHE A 33 -7.55 -18.90 -16.48
C PHE A 33 -6.58 -19.29 -15.37
N SER A 34 -6.51 -18.49 -14.29
CA SER A 34 -5.68 -18.77 -13.12
C SER A 34 -6.05 -20.12 -12.49
N ASN A 35 -7.34 -20.42 -12.34
CA ASN A 35 -7.79 -21.69 -11.77
C ASN A 35 -7.47 -22.88 -12.67
N LYS A 36 -7.68 -22.75 -13.98
CA LYS A 36 -7.51 -23.85 -14.95
C LYS A 36 -6.04 -24.17 -15.22
N TRP A 37 -5.21 -23.15 -15.34
CA TRP A 37 -3.83 -23.30 -15.81
C TRP A 37 -2.79 -23.09 -14.70
N GLN A 38 -3.21 -22.68 -13.51
CA GLN A 38 -2.33 -22.31 -12.39
C GLN A 38 -1.33 -21.18 -12.73
N ASP A 39 -1.52 -20.48 -13.86
CA ASP A 39 -0.77 -19.28 -14.21
C ASP A 39 -1.53 -18.05 -13.69
N ASN A 40 -0.98 -17.45 -12.63
CA ASN A 40 -1.55 -16.31 -11.93
C ASN A 40 -1.14 -14.97 -12.53
N TYR A 41 -0.27 -14.94 -13.55
CA TYR A 41 0.25 -13.69 -14.11
C TYR A 41 -0.86 -12.74 -14.58
N PRO A 42 -1.86 -13.17 -15.38
CA PRO A 42 -2.97 -12.29 -15.79
C PRO A 42 -3.75 -11.71 -14.61
N LEU A 43 -3.99 -12.53 -13.58
CA LEU A 43 -4.73 -12.15 -12.39
C LEU A 43 -3.97 -11.07 -11.60
N ILE A 44 -2.66 -11.23 -11.43
CA ILE A 44 -1.79 -10.25 -10.78
C ILE A 44 -1.77 -8.95 -11.58
N CYS A 45 -1.67 -9.02 -12.91
CA CYS A 45 -1.66 -7.85 -13.78
C CYS A 45 -2.95 -7.04 -13.68
N LEU A 46 -4.11 -7.71 -13.79
CA LEU A 46 -5.41 -7.06 -13.65
C LEU A 46 -5.53 -6.39 -12.28
N TRP A 47 -5.22 -7.13 -11.21
CA TRP A 47 -5.25 -6.58 -9.87
C TRP A 47 -4.36 -5.35 -9.74
N HIS A 48 -3.11 -5.41 -10.20
CA HIS A 48 -2.16 -4.31 -10.03
C HIS A 48 -2.58 -3.04 -10.77
N ILE A 49 -3.09 -3.18 -12.00
CA ILE A 49 -3.55 -2.05 -12.81
C ILE A 49 -4.78 -1.41 -12.15
N CYS A 50 -5.77 -2.22 -11.75
CA CYS A 50 -6.97 -1.74 -11.10
C CYS A 50 -6.68 -1.10 -9.73
N TRP A 51 -5.79 -1.71 -8.94
CA TRP A 51 -5.39 -1.21 -7.63
C TRP A 51 -4.63 0.12 -7.70
N LYS A 52 -3.78 0.31 -8.74
CA LYS A 52 -3.05 1.56 -8.95
C LYS A 52 -3.93 2.67 -9.54
N SER A 53 -5.08 2.34 -10.10
CA SER A 53 -6.00 3.32 -10.70
C SER A 53 -6.47 4.37 -9.68
N ASP A 54 -6.67 5.60 -10.16
CA ASP A 54 -7.27 6.69 -9.38
C ASP A 54 -8.81 6.55 -9.27
N TRP A 55 -9.42 5.67 -10.08
CA TRP A 55 -10.86 5.48 -10.12
C TRP A 55 -11.34 4.52 -9.03
N PHE A 56 -12.42 4.91 -8.36
CA PHE A 56 -13.01 4.11 -7.29
C PHE A 56 -13.54 2.75 -7.77
N SER A 57 -14.17 2.69 -8.96
CA SER A 57 -14.70 1.45 -9.52
C SER A 57 -13.60 0.41 -9.80
N ASP A 58 -12.46 0.85 -10.31
CA ASP A 58 -11.28 -0.01 -10.51
C ASP A 58 -10.73 -0.50 -9.18
N GLN A 59 -10.64 0.37 -8.18
CA GLN A 59 -10.17 -0.01 -6.84
C GLN A 59 -11.12 -1.04 -6.18
N MET A 60 -12.43 -0.88 -6.35
CA MET A 60 -13.42 -1.88 -5.91
C MET A 60 -13.21 -3.22 -6.62
N LEU A 61 -12.95 -3.21 -7.92
CA LEU A 61 -12.65 -4.43 -8.67
C LEU A 61 -11.38 -5.12 -8.14
N ALA A 62 -10.33 -4.37 -7.84
CA ALA A 62 -9.11 -4.91 -7.25
C ALA A 62 -9.36 -5.55 -5.88
N ASP A 63 -10.20 -4.92 -5.06
CA ASP A 63 -10.62 -5.46 -3.78
C ASP A 63 -11.40 -6.76 -3.93
N GLU A 64 -12.36 -6.82 -4.87
CA GLU A 64 -13.13 -8.03 -5.16
C GLU A 64 -12.24 -9.17 -5.67
N LEU A 65 -11.22 -8.88 -6.48
CA LEU A 65 -10.24 -9.87 -6.95
C LEU A 65 -9.47 -10.49 -5.77
N LEU A 66 -9.03 -9.64 -4.82
CA LEU A 66 -8.39 -10.13 -3.60
C LEU A 66 -9.34 -10.96 -2.75
N GLU A 67 -10.59 -10.55 -2.59
CA GLU A 67 -11.59 -11.30 -1.81
C GLU A 67 -11.85 -12.68 -2.41
N THR A 68 -11.92 -12.77 -3.74
CA THR A 68 -12.25 -13.99 -4.47
C THR A 68 -11.09 -14.99 -4.55
N SER A 69 -9.83 -14.54 -4.51
CA SER A 69 -8.67 -15.41 -4.76
C SER A 69 -7.68 -15.45 -3.59
N LYS A 70 -7.66 -16.60 -2.89
CA LYS A 70 -6.64 -16.89 -1.86
C LYS A 70 -5.22 -17.00 -2.41
N THR A 71 -5.10 -17.44 -3.67
CA THR A 71 -3.80 -17.48 -4.35
C THR A 71 -3.28 -16.06 -4.59
N LEU A 72 -4.14 -15.15 -5.05
CA LEU A 72 -3.77 -13.74 -5.20
C LEU A 72 -3.39 -13.13 -3.85
N GLN A 73 -4.17 -13.39 -2.79
CA GLN A 73 -3.85 -12.94 -1.43
C GLN A 73 -2.42 -13.32 -1.01
N ARG A 74 -2.00 -14.58 -1.21
CA ARG A 74 -0.63 -15.04 -0.90
C ARG A 74 0.43 -14.32 -1.74
N ILE A 75 0.18 -14.20 -3.05
CA ILE A 75 1.12 -13.54 -3.96
C ILE A 75 1.31 -12.08 -3.55
N ILE A 76 0.21 -11.36 -3.28
CA ILE A 76 0.26 -9.96 -2.85
C ILE A 76 0.95 -9.82 -1.50
N ALA A 77 0.71 -10.74 -0.57
CA ALA A 77 1.43 -10.79 0.69
C ALA A 77 2.96 -10.86 0.45
N ASP A 78 3.42 -11.78 -0.40
CA ASP A 78 4.85 -11.98 -0.68
C ASP A 78 5.49 -10.75 -1.36
N ILE A 79 4.80 -10.10 -2.28
CA ILE A 79 5.34 -8.94 -3.04
C ILE A 79 5.07 -7.58 -2.38
N SER A 80 4.27 -7.53 -1.31
CA SER A 80 3.87 -6.28 -0.64
C SER A 80 5.03 -5.37 -0.23
N PRO A 81 6.20 -5.86 0.25
CA PRO A 81 7.32 -4.98 0.58
C PRO A 81 7.89 -4.30 -0.67
N THR A 82 7.95 -5.02 -1.79
CA THR A 82 8.43 -4.49 -3.08
C THR A 82 7.46 -3.44 -3.63
N ILE A 83 6.14 -3.70 -3.54
CA ILE A 83 5.12 -2.74 -3.94
C ILE A 83 5.25 -1.45 -3.10
N CYS A 84 5.37 -1.58 -1.77
CA CYS A 84 5.56 -0.44 -0.86
C CYS A 84 6.77 0.42 -1.26
N LEU A 85 7.93 -0.20 -1.51
CA LEU A 85 9.13 0.51 -1.95
C LEU A 85 8.94 1.23 -3.28
N SER A 86 8.22 0.62 -4.23
CA SER A 86 7.93 1.24 -5.52
C SER A 86 7.04 2.49 -5.35
N ILE A 87 5.99 2.39 -4.55
CA ILE A 87 5.06 3.49 -4.28
C ILE A 87 5.76 4.66 -3.58
N LEU A 88 6.61 4.37 -2.59
CA LEU A 88 7.33 5.40 -1.85
C LEU A 88 8.33 6.16 -2.71
N LYS A 89 8.90 5.53 -3.75
CA LYS A 89 9.72 6.24 -4.75
C LYS A 89 8.91 7.24 -5.57
N GLU A 90 7.62 6.96 -5.78
CA GLU A 90 6.67 7.87 -6.43
C GLU A 90 6.08 8.90 -5.43
N HIS A 91 6.53 8.91 -4.16
CA HIS A 91 6.02 9.77 -3.10
C HIS A 91 4.50 9.67 -2.84
N ASN A 92 3.89 8.53 -3.17
CA ASN A 92 2.45 8.34 -3.07
C ASN A 92 2.06 7.64 -1.75
N GLU A 93 2.03 8.39 -0.65
CA GLU A 93 1.73 7.84 0.68
C GLU A 93 0.29 7.31 0.80
N ASP A 94 -0.65 7.86 0.03
CA ASP A 94 -2.05 7.40 0.00
C ASP A 94 -2.15 5.97 -0.54
N ALA A 95 -1.38 5.64 -1.58
CA ALA A 95 -1.29 4.27 -2.08
C ALA A 95 -0.64 3.31 -1.07
N VAL A 96 0.34 3.77 -0.27
CA VAL A 96 0.89 2.94 0.83
C VAL A 96 -0.18 2.69 1.89
N THR A 97 -0.98 3.70 2.21
CA THR A 97 -2.10 3.57 3.16
C THR A 97 -3.15 2.58 2.67
N ARG A 98 -3.53 2.62 1.38
CA ARG A 98 -4.43 1.65 0.76
C ARG A 98 -3.86 0.22 0.78
N LEU A 99 -2.56 0.06 0.52
CA LEU A 99 -1.89 -1.23 0.64
C LEU A 99 -1.99 -1.76 2.08
N MET A 100 -1.68 -0.92 3.07
CA MET A 100 -1.79 -1.26 4.49
C MET A 100 -3.21 -1.67 4.89
N GLN A 101 -4.23 -0.93 4.45
CA GLN A 101 -5.64 -1.28 4.68
C GLN A 101 -6.00 -2.64 4.08
N SER A 102 -5.53 -2.93 2.87
CA SER A 102 -5.74 -4.22 2.21
C SER A 102 -5.12 -5.37 3.02
N LEU A 103 -3.88 -5.20 3.49
CA LEU A 103 -3.19 -6.20 4.32
C LEU A 103 -3.94 -6.46 5.63
N LEU A 104 -4.44 -5.41 6.29
CA LEU A 104 -5.25 -5.54 7.51
C LEU A 104 -6.59 -6.25 7.24
N LYS A 105 -7.32 -5.84 6.20
CA LYS A 105 -8.62 -6.44 5.81
C LYS A 105 -8.51 -7.95 5.64
N TYR A 106 -7.40 -8.43 5.07
CA TYR A 106 -7.14 -9.84 4.83
C TYR A 106 -6.25 -10.52 5.88
N LYS A 107 -6.03 -9.88 7.03
CA LYS A 107 -5.28 -10.42 8.20
C LYS A 107 -3.82 -10.82 7.88
N MET A 108 -3.17 -10.12 6.95
CA MET A 108 -1.77 -10.33 6.56
C MET A 108 -0.83 -9.53 7.46
N MET A 109 -0.81 -9.86 8.77
CA MET A 109 -0.17 -9.04 9.80
C MET A 109 1.37 -8.97 9.67
N ASP A 110 2.02 -10.05 9.25
CA ASP A 110 3.48 -10.07 9.08
C ASP A 110 3.91 -9.11 7.95
N GLN A 111 3.17 -9.15 6.85
CA GLN A 111 3.38 -8.27 5.71
C GLN A 111 3.05 -6.82 6.04
N TYR A 112 1.98 -6.61 6.80
CA TYR A 112 1.63 -5.29 7.33
C TYR A 112 2.77 -4.71 8.18
N ALA A 113 3.35 -5.51 9.08
CA ALA A 113 4.48 -5.09 9.90
C ALA A 113 5.70 -4.73 9.04
N ASN A 114 6.00 -5.51 8.00
CA ASN A 114 7.08 -5.19 7.05
C ASN A 114 6.84 -3.86 6.32
N VAL A 115 5.63 -3.64 5.81
CA VAL A 115 5.25 -2.39 5.12
C VAL A 115 5.35 -1.20 6.07
N ILE A 116 4.89 -1.33 7.31
CA ILE A 116 5.03 -0.29 8.34
C ILE A 116 6.48 0.05 8.61
N GLN A 117 7.36 -0.95 8.75
CA GLN A 117 8.78 -0.70 9.01
C GLN A 117 9.44 0.05 7.84
N ILE A 118 9.06 -0.27 6.61
CA ILE A 118 9.53 0.43 5.41
C ILE A 118 9.04 1.89 5.42
N LEU A 119 7.75 2.10 5.68
CA LEU A 119 7.16 3.44 5.76
C LEU A 119 7.80 4.27 6.88
N PHE A 120 8.02 3.68 8.06
CA PHE A 120 8.67 4.34 9.19
C PHE A 120 10.09 4.78 8.84
N ASN A 121 10.88 3.91 8.20
CA ASN A 121 12.21 4.27 7.71
C ASN A 121 12.18 5.40 6.68
N PHE A 122 11.19 5.40 5.79
CA PHE A 122 11.00 6.47 4.82
C PHE A 122 10.73 7.79 5.56
N LYS A 123 9.75 7.84 6.46
CA LYS A 123 9.43 9.03 7.26
C LYS A 123 10.61 9.54 8.09
N LEU A 124 11.39 8.63 8.69
CA LEU A 124 12.63 8.98 9.40
C LEU A 124 13.65 9.67 8.49
N ARG A 125 13.86 9.17 7.27
CA ARG A 125 14.81 9.78 6.30
C ARG A 125 14.41 11.21 5.93
N TYR A 126 13.12 11.48 5.80
CA TYR A 126 12.60 12.83 5.53
C TYR A 126 12.42 13.68 6.80
N LYS A 127 12.84 13.18 7.97
CA LYS A 127 12.69 13.84 9.28
C LYS A 127 11.23 14.20 9.61
N ASP A 128 10.28 13.43 9.08
CA ASP A 128 8.87 13.59 9.39
C ASP A 128 8.55 12.93 10.74
N VAL A 129 8.82 13.68 11.79
CA VAL A 129 8.58 13.27 13.18
C VAL A 129 7.10 13.01 13.43
N ARG A 130 6.21 13.83 12.85
CA ARG A 130 4.77 13.70 13.06
C ARG A 130 4.27 12.37 12.48
N GLY A 131 4.65 12.07 11.24
CA GLY A 131 4.33 10.79 10.60
C GLY A 131 4.88 9.60 11.38
N CYS A 132 6.09 9.69 11.92
CA CYS A 132 6.65 8.64 12.78
C CYS A 132 5.83 8.43 14.06
N THR A 133 5.39 9.50 14.73
CA THR A 133 4.56 9.42 15.94
C THR A 133 3.19 8.82 15.65
N GLU A 134 2.56 9.19 14.52
CA GLU A 134 1.28 8.61 14.10
C GLU A 134 1.41 7.11 13.79
N ILE A 135 2.50 6.69 13.15
CA ILE A 135 2.81 5.26 12.91
C ILE A 135 2.98 4.52 14.25
N LEU A 136 3.73 5.07 15.21
CA LEU A 136 3.91 4.46 16.53
C LEU A 136 2.58 4.28 17.27
N ARG A 137 1.72 5.31 17.24
CA ARG A 137 0.39 5.24 17.85
C ARG A 137 -0.49 4.17 17.19
N ASN A 138 -0.44 4.05 15.86
CA ASN A 138 -1.17 2.99 15.15
C ASN A 138 -0.62 1.59 15.48
N CYS A 139 0.69 1.46 15.62
CA CYS A 139 1.34 0.22 16.04
C CYS A 139 0.88 -0.22 17.44
N GLU A 140 0.78 0.73 18.39
CA GLU A 140 0.26 0.46 19.74
C GLU A 140 -1.19 -0.06 19.71
N VAL A 141 -2.06 0.59 18.92
CA VAL A 141 -3.47 0.18 18.79
C VAL A 141 -3.61 -1.21 18.17
N LEU A 142 -2.77 -1.55 17.20
CA LEU A 142 -2.83 -2.81 16.46
C LEU A 142 -1.98 -3.93 17.10
N GLY A 143 -1.28 -3.65 18.20
CA GLY A 143 -0.39 -4.62 18.86
C GLY A 143 0.84 -5.01 18.03
N VAL A 144 1.24 -4.17 17.06
CA VAL A 144 2.41 -4.40 16.20
C VAL A 144 3.61 -3.70 16.83
N SER A 145 4.76 -4.37 16.91
CA SER A 145 5.98 -3.77 17.46
C SER A 145 6.92 -3.31 16.35
N ILE A 146 7.45 -2.09 16.49
CA ILE A 146 8.53 -1.59 15.66
C ILE A 146 9.87 -2.03 16.28
N PRO A 147 10.82 -2.57 15.48
CA PRO A 147 12.16 -2.93 15.96
C PRO A 147 12.86 -1.82 16.77
N SER A 148 13.50 -2.21 17.87
CA SER A 148 14.20 -1.32 18.81
C SER A 148 15.28 -0.43 18.16
N TYR A 149 15.91 -0.92 17.10
CA TYR A 149 16.86 -0.12 16.31
C TYR A 149 16.19 1.10 15.67
N GLN A 150 15.00 0.96 15.09
CA GLN A 150 14.28 2.07 14.46
C GLN A 150 13.76 3.06 15.51
N GLN A 151 13.30 2.57 16.67
CA GLN A 151 12.96 3.42 17.82
C GLN A 151 14.15 4.26 18.29
N SER A 152 15.34 3.64 18.37
CA SER A 152 16.57 4.33 18.73
C SER A 152 16.95 5.42 17.72
N GLN A 153 16.73 5.19 16.43
CA GLN A 153 16.95 6.21 15.39
C GLN A 153 15.95 7.37 15.51
N PHE A 154 14.68 7.07 15.79
CA PHE A 154 13.66 8.10 16.03
C PHE A 154 14.02 9.01 17.22
N ILE A 155 14.46 8.43 18.34
CA ILE A 155 14.92 9.19 19.52
C ILE A 155 16.09 10.11 19.16
N LYS A 156 17.07 9.64 18.37
CA LYS A 156 18.19 10.48 17.90
C LYS A 156 17.72 11.67 17.07
N VAL A 157 16.72 11.48 16.20
CA VAL A 157 16.14 12.56 15.39
C VAL A 157 15.41 13.57 16.28
N MET A 158 14.67 13.10 17.29
CA MET A 158 13.98 13.95 18.26
C MET A 158 14.95 14.83 19.07
N ILE A 159 15.99 14.24 19.67
CA ILE A 159 16.98 14.96 20.48
C ILE A 159 17.73 16.01 19.65
N ARG A 160 18.09 15.69 18.40
CA ARG A 160 18.74 16.65 17.49
C ARG A 160 17.84 17.84 17.15
N LYS A 161 16.52 17.62 17.02
CA LYS A 161 15.55 18.68 16.75
C LYS A 161 15.32 19.59 17.96
N GLU A 162 15.50 19.08 19.18
CA GLU A 162 15.41 19.90 20.40
C GLU A 162 16.65 20.77 20.63
N GLY A 163 17.83 20.32 20.18
CA GLY A 163 19.05 21.13 20.20
C GLY A 163 19.04 22.34 19.25
N ASP A 164 18.10 22.38 18.28
CA ASP A 164 17.97 23.43 17.26
C ASP A 164 16.79 24.40 17.53
N LYS A 165 16.13 24.31 18.69
CA LYS A 165 15.06 25.24 19.06
C LYS A 165 15.64 26.57 19.57
N THR A 166 15.99 27.48 18.66
CA THR A 166 15.71 28.90 18.91
C THR A 166 14.19 29.03 19.00
N ILE A 167 13.73 29.49 20.16
CA ILE A 167 12.33 29.61 20.55
C ILE A 167 11.63 30.64 19.63
N PRO A 168 10.47 30.32 19.02
CA PRO A 168 9.47 31.33 18.77
C PRO A 168 8.24 31.03 19.63
N THR A 169 8.02 31.95 20.56
CA THR A 169 6.82 32.13 21.35
C THR A 169 5.62 32.33 20.43
N LYS A 170 4.63 31.44 20.52
CA LYS A 170 3.17 31.71 20.58
C LYS A 170 2.40 30.45 20.14
N VAL A 171 1.68 29.88 21.10
CA VAL A 171 0.65 28.86 20.88
C VAL A 171 -0.63 29.63 20.61
N GLU A 172 -1.15 29.58 19.39
CA GLU A 172 -2.55 29.90 19.13
C GLU A 172 -3.33 28.59 18.99
N ASP A 173 -4.27 28.41 19.91
CA ASP A 173 -5.21 27.30 19.98
C ASP A 173 -6.07 27.23 18.72
N PHE A 174 -5.94 26.13 17.96
CA PHE A 174 -6.95 25.74 16.97
C PHE A 174 -7.53 24.38 17.32
N LYS A 175 -8.74 24.42 17.89
CA LYS A 175 -9.62 23.26 18.10
C LYS A 175 -10.27 22.89 16.77
N PHE A 176 -10.09 21.66 16.29
CA PHE A 176 -10.98 21.08 15.29
C PHE A 176 -12.22 20.49 15.99
N LYS A 177 -13.40 20.98 15.60
CA LYS A 177 -14.70 20.35 15.88
C LYS A 177 -15.02 19.36 14.76
N PHE A 178 -15.58 18.21 15.14
CA PHE A 178 -16.24 17.27 14.22
C PHE A 178 -17.46 17.91 13.57
#